data_AF-A0A0S9Q966-F1
#
_entry.id   AF-A0A0S9Q966-F1
#
_cell.length_a   1.000
_cell.length_b   1.000
_cell.length_c   1.000
_cell.angle_alpha   90.00
_cell.angle_beta   90.00
_cell.angle_gamma   90.00
#
_symmetry.space_group_name_H-M   'P 1'
#
loop_
_entity.id
_entity.type
_entity.pdbx_description
1 polymer ?
#
loop_
_entity_poly.entity_id
_entity_poly.type
_entity_poly.pdbx_seq_one_letter_code
_entity_poly.pdbx_strand_id
1 'polypeptide(L)'
;MGAVVASAVAVLVTAALPASAATRTFSDKAGDLDHPADLRAVTVVNREGAVRVTVEVRDLRKSGPKVTGGSVFLDTDGDREPDYVLTGGFFAGTDYALLRTFSWSLRKTGERVLCDYALHPRYADDLVRMRLDTDCFEAEPGEGPVRVEVRVAGSRPDGGVAVDWLRSPRSFGAAVARS
;
A
#
# COMPACT_ATOMS: atom_id res chain seq x y z
N MET A 1 50.70 47.86 16.40
CA MET A 1 50.57 46.88 15.30
C MET A 1 49.29 46.10 15.54
N GLY A 2 48.31 46.24 14.64
CA GLY A 2 46.91 45.89 14.86
C GLY A 2 46.59 44.41 14.65
N ALA A 3 45.64 43.92 15.44
CA ALA A 3 45.13 42.56 15.42
C ALA A 3 44.27 42.29 14.17
N VAL A 4 44.47 41.13 13.55
CA VAL A 4 43.62 40.61 12.47
C VAL A 4 42.78 39.48 13.05
N VAL A 5 41.48 39.72 13.21
CA VAL A 5 40.50 38.72 13.63
C VAL A 5 39.92 38.09 12.36
N ALA A 6 40.18 36.81 12.14
CA ALA A 6 39.63 36.06 11.02
C ALA A 6 38.28 35.45 11.41
N SER A 7 37.19 35.97 10.84
CA SER A 7 35.84 35.40 10.99
C SER A 7 35.65 34.22 10.04
N ALA A 8 35.49 33.01 10.59
CA ALA A 8 35.09 31.84 9.82
C ALA A 8 33.56 31.83 9.64
N VAL A 9 33.09 31.92 8.40
CA VAL A 9 31.68 31.78 8.05
C VAL A 9 31.37 30.29 7.91
N ALA A 10 30.59 29.73 8.83
CA ALA A 10 30.09 28.36 8.72
C ALA A 10 28.95 28.31 7.70
N VAL A 11 29.16 27.61 6.58
CA VAL A 11 28.11 27.32 5.60
C VAL A 11 27.22 26.22 6.17
N LEU A 12 26.02 26.60 6.63
CA LEU A 12 24.94 25.66 6.95
C LEU A 12 24.40 25.08 5.64
N VAL A 13 24.86 23.89 5.27
CA VAL A 13 24.21 23.09 4.23
C VAL A 13 22.95 22.49 4.84
N THR A 14 21.81 23.15 4.65
CA THR A 14 20.51 22.56 4.94
C THR A 14 20.26 21.47 3.90
N ALA A 15 20.48 20.21 4.29
CA ALA A 15 20.02 19.08 3.50
C ALA A 15 18.49 19.11 3.44
N ALA A 16 17.94 19.54 2.30
CA ALA A 16 16.52 19.39 2.02
C ALA A 16 16.21 17.88 2.01
N LEU A 17 15.62 17.38 3.09
CA LEU A 17 15.07 16.03 3.09
C LEU A 17 14.03 15.94 1.96
N PRO A 18 13.99 14.83 1.20
CA PRO A 18 13.01 14.66 0.16
C PRO A 18 11.62 14.86 0.78
N ALA A 19 10.87 15.83 0.27
CA ALA A 19 9.49 16.03 0.65
C ALA A 19 8.73 14.74 0.32
N SER A 20 8.41 13.94 1.34
CA SER A 20 7.53 12.81 1.18
C SER A 20 6.21 13.36 0.66
N ALA A 21 5.80 12.92 -0.53
CA ALA A 21 4.57 13.37 -1.14
C ALA A 21 3.38 12.69 -0.47
N ALA A 22 2.29 13.44 -0.26
CA ALA A 22 1.04 12.91 0.25
C ALA A 22 0.27 12.05 -0.75
N THR A 23 0.77 11.98 -1.97
CA THR A 23 0.33 11.05 -3.00
C THR A 23 1.57 10.44 -3.61
N ARG A 24 1.58 9.12 -3.74
CA ARG A 24 2.67 8.40 -4.38
C ARG A 24 2.10 7.26 -5.21
N THR A 25 2.65 7.12 -6.42
CA THR A 25 2.36 5.99 -7.30
C THR A 25 3.59 5.10 -7.38
N PHE A 26 3.39 3.81 -7.19
CA PHE A 26 4.39 2.77 -7.33
C PHE A 26 4.02 1.95 -8.56
N SER A 27 4.85 2.02 -9.60
CA SER A 27 4.72 1.16 -10.77
C SER A 27 5.30 -0.22 -10.49
N ASP A 28 4.65 -1.22 -11.07
CA ASP A 28 5.14 -2.59 -11.17
C ASP A 28 5.52 -2.92 -12.63
N LYS A 29 6.22 -4.04 -12.86
CA LYS A 29 6.69 -4.43 -14.19
C LYS A 29 5.55 -5.09 -14.97
N ALA A 30 4.81 -4.23 -15.66
CA ALA A 30 3.81 -4.59 -16.67
C ALA A 30 4.07 -5.93 -17.41
N GLY A 31 3.24 -6.95 -17.14
CA GLY A 31 3.20 -8.19 -17.91
C GLY A 31 4.27 -9.21 -17.53
N ASP A 32 4.90 -9.06 -16.38
CA ASP A 32 5.76 -10.11 -15.81
C ASP A 32 4.97 -11.30 -15.24
N LEU A 33 3.66 -11.13 -15.07
CA LEU A 33 2.71 -12.21 -14.80
C LEU A 33 1.66 -12.33 -15.90
N ASP A 34 1.57 -13.49 -16.56
CA ASP A 34 0.46 -13.76 -17.49
C ASP A 34 -0.83 -14.22 -16.76
N HIS A 35 -1.40 -13.35 -15.91
CA HIS A 35 -2.67 -13.57 -15.22
C HIS A 35 -3.45 -12.26 -14.99
N PRO A 36 -4.78 -12.25 -14.74
CA PRO A 36 -5.48 -11.07 -14.20
C PRO A 36 -5.04 -10.60 -12.80
N ALA A 37 -4.08 -11.30 -12.20
CA ALA A 37 -3.46 -10.93 -10.93
C ALA A 37 -2.18 -10.09 -11.13
N ASP A 38 -1.81 -9.84 -12.39
CA ASP A 38 -0.68 -9.02 -12.82
C ASP A 38 -0.91 -7.57 -12.41
N LEU A 39 -0.14 -7.14 -11.42
CA LEU A 39 -0.20 -5.83 -10.82
C LEU A 39 0.48 -4.82 -11.74
N ARG A 40 -0.12 -3.64 -11.92
CA ARG A 40 0.40 -2.60 -12.82
C ARG A 40 0.87 -1.37 -12.08
N ALA A 41 0.07 -0.93 -11.13
CA ALA A 41 0.39 0.21 -10.30
C ALA A 41 -0.35 0.17 -8.97
N VAL A 42 0.24 0.83 -7.98
CA VAL A 42 -0.42 1.13 -6.71
C VAL A 42 -0.28 2.63 -6.46
N THR A 43 -1.40 3.32 -6.36
CA THR A 43 -1.42 4.73 -5.95
C THR A 43 -1.93 4.85 -4.53
N VAL A 44 -1.15 5.48 -3.67
CA VAL A 44 -1.46 5.74 -2.28
C VAL A 44 -1.64 7.23 -2.09
N VAL A 45 -2.74 7.61 -1.45
CA VAL A 45 -3.03 8.98 -1.03
C VAL A 45 -3.22 8.96 0.48
N ASN A 46 -2.35 9.66 1.21
CA ASN A 46 -2.45 9.81 2.65
C ASN A 46 -2.83 11.27 2.96
N ARG A 47 -4.10 11.47 3.33
CA ARG A 47 -4.69 12.77 3.62
C ARG A 47 -5.41 12.71 4.94
N GLU A 48 -5.71 13.87 5.50
CA GLU A 48 -6.63 13.98 6.62
C GLU A 48 -7.92 13.14 6.40
N GLY A 49 -8.25 12.35 7.42
CA GLY A 49 -9.45 11.52 7.50
C GLY A 49 -9.35 10.14 6.84
N ALA A 50 -8.46 9.91 5.86
CA ALA A 50 -8.33 8.57 5.27
C ALA A 50 -7.02 8.32 4.50
N VAL A 51 -6.58 7.06 4.56
CA VAL A 51 -5.63 6.48 3.61
C VAL A 51 -6.41 5.86 2.45
N ARG A 52 -6.10 6.26 1.22
CA ARG A 52 -6.70 5.70 0.01
C ARG A 52 -5.66 4.96 -0.80
N VAL A 53 -5.97 3.72 -1.15
CA VAL A 53 -5.11 2.87 -1.97
C VAL A 53 -5.87 2.49 -3.24
N THR A 54 -5.30 2.79 -4.40
CA THR A 54 -5.82 2.36 -5.69
C THR A 54 -4.85 1.35 -6.27
N VAL A 55 -5.32 0.12 -6.44
CA VAL A 55 -4.57 -0.98 -7.04
C VAL A 55 -5.04 -1.13 -8.48
N GLU A 56 -4.13 -1.07 -9.44
CA GLU A 56 -4.37 -1.33 -10.85
C GLU A 56 -3.83 -2.71 -11.19
N VAL A 57 -4.65 -3.54 -11.82
CA VAL A 57 -4.26 -4.88 -12.29
C VAL A 57 -4.59 -5.02 -13.77
N ARG A 58 -4.16 -6.12 -14.41
CA ARG A 58 -4.59 -6.43 -15.78
C ARG A 58 -5.96 -7.12 -15.80
N ASP A 59 -6.85 -6.71 -16.69
CA ASP A 59 -8.10 -7.40 -17.03
C ASP A 59 -8.95 -7.81 -15.81
N LEU A 60 -9.25 -6.87 -14.91
CA LEU A 60 -9.96 -7.14 -13.66
C LEU A 60 -11.37 -7.67 -13.95
N ARG A 61 -11.67 -8.89 -13.48
CA ARG A 61 -12.92 -9.57 -13.81
C ARG A 61 -13.90 -9.55 -12.65
N LYS A 62 -15.15 -9.21 -12.95
CA LYS A 62 -16.29 -9.32 -12.03
C LYS A 62 -16.63 -10.76 -11.66
N SER A 63 -16.43 -11.69 -12.59
CA SER A 63 -16.77 -13.11 -12.43
C SER A 63 -16.02 -13.97 -13.45
N GLY A 64 -15.99 -15.28 -13.23
CA GLY A 64 -15.44 -16.26 -14.17
C GLY A 64 -14.28 -17.07 -13.58
N PRO A 65 -13.58 -17.87 -14.40
CA PRO A 65 -12.58 -18.81 -13.91
C PRO A 65 -11.26 -18.18 -13.48
N LYS A 66 -11.00 -16.92 -13.86
CA LYS A 66 -9.76 -16.18 -13.55
C LYS A 66 -10.09 -14.88 -12.81
N VAL A 67 -10.63 -15.01 -11.61
CA VAL A 67 -10.86 -13.87 -10.71
C VAL A 67 -9.65 -13.60 -9.83
N THR A 68 -9.54 -12.36 -9.39
CA THR A 68 -8.38 -11.85 -8.65
C THR A 68 -8.83 -11.39 -7.26
N GLY A 69 -8.01 -11.61 -6.25
CA GLY A 69 -8.11 -10.98 -4.94
C GLY A 69 -6.76 -10.42 -4.52
N GLY A 70 -6.69 -9.80 -3.37
CA GLY A 70 -5.44 -9.26 -2.89
C GLY A 70 -5.45 -8.84 -1.44
N SER A 71 -4.27 -8.43 -1.01
CA SER A 71 -3.96 -8.00 0.34
C SER A 71 -3.11 -6.74 0.26
N VAL A 72 -3.56 -5.69 0.92
CA VAL A 72 -2.83 -4.43 1.08
C VAL A 72 -2.32 -4.39 2.51
N PHE A 73 -1.01 -4.54 2.67
CA PHE A 73 -0.30 -4.44 3.94
C PHE A 73 0.06 -2.99 4.20
N LEU A 74 -0.08 -2.55 5.44
CA LEU A 74 0.23 -1.19 5.87
C LEU A 74 1.21 -1.23 7.04
N ASP A 75 2.24 -0.38 6.96
CA ASP A 75 3.08 0.04 8.08
C ASP A 75 2.71 1.49 8.39
N THR A 76 2.39 1.71 9.65
CA THR A 76 1.79 2.92 10.18
C THR A 76 2.57 3.53 11.33
N ASP A 77 3.41 2.76 12.02
CA ASP A 77 4.22 3.21 13.13
C ASP A 77 5.70 3.50 12.74
N GLY A 78 6.09 3.11 11.54
CA GLY A 78 7.36 3.42 10.92
C GLY A 78 8.45 2.35 11.08
N ASP A 79 8.17 1.23 11.75
CA ASP A 79 9.14 0.16 12.04
C ASP A 79 9.47 -0.72 10.81
N ARG A 80 8.69 -0.59 9.74
CA ARG A 80 8.80 -1.31 8.45
C ARG A 80 8.36 -2.77 8.53
N GLU A 81 7.51 -3.12 9.49
CA GLU A 81 6.75 -4.35 9.57
C GLU A 81 5.24 -4.08 9.38
N PRO A 82 4.46 -5.02 8.83
CA PRO A 82 3.04 -4.77 8.63
C PRO A 82 2.29 -4.74 9.96
N ASP A 83 1.58 -3.65 10.23
CA ASP A 83 0.66 -3.48 11.35
C ASP A 83 -0.76 -3.95 10.99
N TYR A 84 -1.15 -3.70 9.74
CA TYR A 84 -2.49 -3.97 9.24
C TYR A 84 -2.45 -4.62 7.87
N VAL A 85 -3.51 -5.39 7.58
CA VAL A 85 -3.77 -5.92 6.24
C VAL A 85 -5.24 -5.81 5.90
N LEU A 86 -5.54 -5.11 4.81
CA LEU A 86 -6.85 -5.15 4.16
C LEU A 86 -6.83 -6.24 3.10
N THR A 87 -7.62 -7.29 3.27
CA THR A 87 -7.63 -8.44 2.36
C THR A 87 -9.05 -8.76 1.89
N GLY A 88 -9.18 -9.21 0.64
CA GLY A 88 -10.47 -9.56 0.07
C GLY A 88 -10.37 -10.03 -1.39
N GLY A 89 -11.51 -10.47 -1.93
CA GLY A 89 -11.64 -10.68 -3.37
C GLY A 89 -11.88 -9.36 -4.10
N PHE A 90 -11.39 -9.26 -5.33
CA PHE A 90 -11.62 -8.11 -6.21
C PHE A 90 -12.69 -8.43 -7.26
N PHE A 91 -13.59 -9.36 -6.95
CA PHE A 91 -14.67 -9.83 -7.82
C PHE A 91 -16.02 -9.74 -7.09
N ALA A 92 -17.12 -10.00 -7.79
CA ALA A 92 -18.45 -9.85 -7.20
C ALA A 92 -18.76 -10.97 -6.19
N GLY A 93 -19.48 -10.61 -5.11
CA GLY A 93 -19.98 -11.56 -4.12
C GLY A 93 -18.95 -12.01 -3.07
N THR A 94 -17.84 -11.28 -2.93
CA THR A 94 -16.82 -11.56 -1.91
C THR A 94 -16.88 -10.53 -0.80
N ASP A 95 -16.44 -10.96 0.37
CA ASP A 95 -16.18 -10.06 1.48
C ASP A 95 -14.74 -9.55 1.47
N TYR A 96 -14.50 -8.55 2.30
CA TYR A 96 -13.18 -8.02 2.64
C TYR A 96 -13.13 -7.70 4.13
N ALA A 97 -11.93 -7.74 4.69
CA ALA A 97 -11.70 -7.44 6.09
C ALA A 97 -10.38 -6.70 6.28
N LEU A 98 -10.39 -5.74 7.19
CA LEU A 98 -9.20 -5.13 7.76
C LEU A 98 -8.83 -5.90 9.04
N LEU A 99 -7.60 -6.38 9.10
CA LEU A 99 -7.08 -7.20 10.19
C LEU A 99 -5.79 -6.58 10.72
N ARG A 100 -5.55 -6.73 12.03
CA ARG A 100 -4.21 -6.55 12.59
C ARG A 100 -3.29 -7.66 12.11
N THR A 101 -2.02 -7.35 11.92
CA THR A 101 -0.99 -8.36 11.69
C THR A 101 0.35 -7.87 12.21
N PHE A 102 1.30 -8.79 12.28
CA PHE A 102 2.72 -8.52 12.57
C PHE A 102 3.59 -9.31 11.58
N SER A 103 3.01 -9.67 10.43
CA SER A 103 3.69 -10.49 9.43
C SER A 103 3.04 -10.39 8.06
N TRP A 104 3.81 -10.76 7.05
CA TRP A 104 3.35 -10.87 5.66
C TRP A 104 2.45 -12.08 5.38
N SER A 105 1.93 -12.75 6.42
CA SER A 105 1.16 -13.98 6.30
C SER A 105 -0.28 -13.78 6.77
N LEU A 106 -1.23 -14.00 5.86
CA LEU A 106 -2.66 -14.03 6.18
C LEU A 106 -3.07 -15.14 7.15
N ARG A 107 -2.19 -16.13 7.39
CA ARG A 107 -2.42 -17.19 8.39
C ARG A 107 -2.09 -16.75 9.82
N LYS A 108 -1.38 -15.63 9.96
CA LYS A 108 -0.91 -15.06 11.23
C LYS A 108 -1.49 -13.66 11.41
N THR A 109 -2.77 -13.50 11.07
CA THR A 109 -3.52 -12.28 11.33
C THR A 109 -4.16 -12.35 12.69
N GLY A 110 -4.21 -11.20 13.35
CA GLY A 110 -4.93 -11.02 14.60
C GLY A 110 -6.38 -10.66 14.37
N GLU A 111 -6.89 -9.83 15.28
CA GLU A 111 -8.29 -9.43 15.33
C GLU A 111 -8.72 -8.56 14.14
N ARG A 112 -10.00 -8.63 13.82
CA ARG A 112 -10.64 -7.73 12.86
C ARG A 112 -10.74 -6.34 13.45
N VAL A 113 -10.31 -5.34 12.69
CA VAL A 113 -10.46 -3.93 13.05
C VAL A 113 -11.90 -3.51 12.79
N LEU A 114 -12.50 -2.85 13.78
CA LEU A 114 -13.86 -2.31 13.73
C LEU A 114 -13.80 -0.78 13.56
N CYS A 115 -13.82 -0.34 12.32
CA CYS A 115 -13.78 1.06 11.90
C CYS A 115 -14.38 1.17 10.48
N ASP A 116 -14.43 2.37 9.93
CA ASP A 116 -14.92 2.59 8.57
C ASP A 116 -13.83 2.35 7.50
N TYR A 117 -14.00 1.27 6.74
CA TYR A 117 -13.19 0.98 5.56
C TYR A 117 -14.03 0.37 4.44
N ALA A 118 -13.58 0.59 3.20
CA ALA A 118 -14.27 0.09 2.04
C ALA A 118 -13.33 -0.34 0.92
N LEU A 119 -13.75 -1.34 0.15
CA LEU A 119 -13.08 -1.85 -1.03
C LEU A 119 -14.07 -1.89 -2.19
N HIS A 120 -13.72 -1.24 -3.30
CA HIS A 120 -14.57 -1.07 -4.47
C HIS A 120 -13.82 -1.42 -5.76
N PRO A 121 -14.07 -2.60 -6.35
CA PRO A 121 -13.59 -2.92 -7.69
C PRO A 121 -14.28 -2.03 -8.75
N ARG A 122 -13.52 -1.55 -9.72
CA ARG A 122 -13.93 -0.75 -10.87
C ARG A 122 -13.49 -1.50 -12.13
N TYR A 123 -14.29 -2.49 -12.49
CA TYR A 123 -13.99 -3.43 -13.58
C TYR A 123 -13.79 -2.78 -14.96
N ALA A 124 -14.38 -1.61 -15.20
CA ALA A 124 -14.22 -0.91 -16.47
C ALA A 124 -12.85 -0.24 -16.63
N ASP A 125 -12.17 0.01 -15.51
CA ASP A 125 -10.89 0.73 -15.45
C ASP A 125 -9.74 -0.17 -14.96
N ASP A 126 -10.02 -1.44 -14.68
CA ASP A 126 -9.12 -2.39 -14.03
C ASP A 126 -8.55 -1.93 -12.67
N LEU A 127 -9.33 -1.16 -11.91
CA LEU A 127 -8.93 -0.61 -10.61
C LEU A 127 -9.64 -1.27 -9.44
N VAL A 128 -8.97 -1.33 -8.30
CA VAL A 128 -9.56 -1.61 -6.99
C VAL A 128 -9.27 -0.44 -6.08
N ARG A 129 -10.33 0.25 -5.65
CA ARG A 129 -10.21 1.43 -4.79
C ARG A 129 -10.53 1.05 -3.35
N MET A 130 -9.58 1.31 -2.48
CA MET A 130 -9.69 1.09 -1.05
C MET A 130 -9.62 2.42 -0.32
N ARG A 131 -10.43 2.53 0.74
CA ARG A 131 -10.42 3.65 1.68
C ARG A 131 -10.38 3.05 3.08
N LEU A 132 -9.46 3.52 3.90
CA LEU A 132 -9.35 3.20 5.32
C LEU A 132 -9.38 4.52 6.06
N ASP A 133 -10.37 4.71 6.93
CA ASP A 133 -10.44 5.93 7.73
C ASP A 133 -9.31 5.94 8.77
N THR A 134 -8.84 7.13 9.14
CA THR A 134 -7.66 7.26 10.02
C THR A 134 -7.89 6.74 11.44
N ASP A 135 -9.15 6.56 11.85
CA ASP A 135 -9.55 5.97 13.13
C ASP A 135 -9.36 4.45 13.18
N CYS A 136 -9.09 3.80 12.04
CA CYS A 136 -8.83 2.37 11.94
C CYS A 136 -7.53 1.92 12.61
N PHE A 137 -6.72 2.83 13.11
CA PHE A 137 -5.32 2.56 13.35
C PHE A 137 -4.86 3.10 14.70
N GLU A 138 -4.17 2.26 15.48
CA GLU A 138 -3.75 2.53 16.87
C GLU A 138 -2.56 3.47 17.00
N ALA A 139 -1.48 3.22 16.28
CA ALA A 139 -0.39 4.17 16.16
C ALA A 139 -0.85 5.18 15.12
N GLU A 140 -1.21 6.41 15.51
CA GLU A 140 -1.90 7.37 14.63
C GLU A 140 -1.23 7.48 13.25
N PRO A 141 -1.69 6.73 12.22
CA PRO A 141 -1.30 6.98 10.84
C PRO A 141 -2.15 8.13 10.29
N GLY A 142 -2.91 8.76 11.19
CA GLY A 142 -3.41 10.10 11.12
C GLY A 142 -2.30 11.12 11.24
N GLU A 143 -1.17 10.96 11.93
CA GLU A 143 -0.14 12.03 12.03
C GLU A 143 1.15 11.75 11.26
N GLY A 144 1.43 10.47 10.95
CA GLY A 144 2.68 10.00 10.36
C GLY A 144 2.60 9.62 8.87
N PRO A 145 3.76 9.31 8.26
CA PRO A 145 3.81 8.74 6.93
C PRO A 145 3.40 7.26 6.96
N VAL A 146 2.73 6.79 5.91
CA VAL A 146 2.35 5.36 5.77
C VAL A 146 3.22 4.67 4.74
N ARG A 147 3.48 3.38 4.91
CA ARG A 147 4.02 2.52 3.86
C ARG A 147 2.99 1.47 3.47
N VAL A 148 2.99 1.14 2.18
CA VAL A 148 2.05 0.19 1.61
C VAL A 148 2.82 -0.83 0.77
N GLU A 149 2.40 -2.07 0.89
CA GLU A 149 2.84 -3.17 0.04
C GLU A 149 1.61 -3.98 -0.37
N VAL A 150 1.57 -4.43 -1.62
CA VAL A 150 0.38 -5.06 -2.20
C VAL A 150 0.73 -6.42 -2.75
N ARG A 151 -0.03 -7.42 -2.31
CA ARG A 151 0.00 -8.76 -2.88
C ARG A 151 -1.30 -9.02 -3.61
N VAL A 152 -1.21 -9.36 -4.89
CA VAL A 152 -2.36 -9.78 -5.70
C VAL A 152 -2.26 -11.27 -5.97
N ALA A 153 -3.39 -11.97 -6.01
CA ALA A 153 -3.41 -13.38 -6.35
C ALA A 153 -4.69 -13.79 -7.08
N GLY A 154 -4.60 -14.83 -7.89
CA GLY A 154 -5.75 -15.44 -8.56
C GLY A 154 -5.51 -16.90 -8.93
N SER A 155 -6.60 -17.64 -9.14
CA SER A 155 -6.54 -19.07 -9.43
C SER A 155 -6.20 -19.32 -10.90
N ARG A 156 -5.33 -20.30 -11.15
CA ARG A 156 -5.06 -20.82 -12.49
C ARG A 156 -5.95 -22.03 -12.81
N PRO A 157 -6.21 -22.33 -14.10
CA PRO A 157 -6.99 -23.50 -14.51
C PRO A 157 -6.43 -24.84 -14.05
N ASP A 158 -5.10 -24.92 -13.83
CA ASP A 158 -4.39 -26.11 -13.36
C ASP A 158 -4.48 -26.30 -11.83
N GLY A 159 -5.23 -25.45 -11.13
CA GLY A 159 -5.33 -25.45 -9.66
C GLY A 159 -4.20 -24.71 -8.95
N GLY A 160 -3.21 -24.19 -9.68
CA GLY A 160 -2.17 -23.33 -9.14
C GLY A 160 -2.68 -21.94 -8.78
N VAL A 161 -1.86 -21.16 -8.08
CA VAL A 161 -2.15 -19.75 -7.74
C VAL A 161 -1.14 -18.85 -8.44
N ALA A 162 -1.63 -17.91 -9.24
CA ALA A 162 -0.86 -16.78 -9.73
C ALA A 162 -0.74 -15.76 -8.60
N VAL A 163 0.48 -15.32 -8.31
CA VAL A 163 0.77 -14.38 -7.23
C VAL A 163 1.68 -13.31 -7.79
N ASP A 164 1.36 -12.08 -7.43
CA ASP A 164 2.15 -10.91 -7.73
C ASP A 164 2.32 -10.06 -6.48
N TRP A 165 3.47 -9.40 -6.36
CA TRP A 165 3.80 -8.48 -5.29
C TRP A 165 4.25 -7.16 -5.88
N LEU A 166 3.96 -6.05 -5.21
CA LEU A 166 4.45 -4.76 -5.63
C LEU A 166 5.97 -4.73 -5.52
N ARG A 167 6.67 -4.83 -6.67
CA ARG A 167 8.13 -4.89 -6.77
C ARG A 167 8.75 -6.12 -6.12
N SER A 168 8.99 -6.06 -4.81
CA SER A 168 9.78 -7.04 -4.06
C SER A 168 8.90 -7.67 -2.99
N PRO A 169 8.72 -9.00 -2.99
CA PRO A 169 7.85 -9.66 -2.04
C PRO A 169 8.20 -9.32 -0.59
N ARG A 170 7.18 -8.96 0.19
CA ARG A 170 7.29 -8.81 1.65
C ARG A 170 8.26 -7.71 2.08
N SER A 171 8.29 -6.61 1.34
CA SER A 171 9.09 -5.44 1.69
C SER A 171 8.33 -4.19 1.37
N PHE A 172 8.34 -3.21 2.26
CA PHE A 172 7.70 -1.93 1.99
C PHE A 172 8.50 -1.08 1.01
N GLY A 173 7.76 -0.36 0.16
CA GLY A 173 8.26 0.76 -0.60
C GLY A 173 8.61 1.98 0.26
N ALA A 174 8.83 3.10 -0.41
CA ALA A 174 9.02 4.38 0.24
C ALA A 174 7.74 4.86 0.95
N ALA A 175 7.91 5.62 2.04
CA ALA A 175 6.79 6.16 2.79
C ALA A 175 6.05 7.28 2.05
N VAL A 176 4.76 7.43 2.36
CA VAL A 176 3.84 8.43 1.81
C VAL A 176 3.45 9.35 2.95
N ALA A 177 3.88 10.61 2.89
CA ALA A 177 3.58 11.58 3.95
C ALA A 177 2.08 11.85 4.05
N ARG A 178 1.69 12.51 5.12
CA ARG A 178 0.40 13.16 5.19
C ARG A 178 0.45 14.53 4.49
N SER A 179 -0.65 14.92 3.85
CA SER A 179 -0.97 16.33 3.56
C SER A 179 -2.17 16.79 4.36
#